data_AF-A0A2N3DQX7-F1
#
_entry.id   AF-A0A2N3DQX7-F1
#
_cell.length_a   1.000
_cell.length_b   1.000
_cell.length_c   1.000
_cell.angle_alpha   90.00
_cell.angle_beta   90.00
_cell.angle_gamma   90.00
#
_symmetry.space_group_name_H-M   'P 1'
#
loop_
_entity.id
_entity.type
_entity.pdbx_description
1 polymer ?
#
loop_
_entity_poly.entity_id
_entity_poly.type
_entity_poly.pdbx_seq_one_letter_code
_entity_poly.pdbx_strand_id
1 'polypeptide(L)' 'MEAEAKDDEMVCRKIALTGTRVGQRVCRTRAQWDAVAKAARESANTLKDAGGINTTPSPGN' A
#
# COMPACT_ATOMS: atom_id res chain seq x y z
N MET A 1 -0.03 -4.83 29.54
CA MET A 1 -1.18 -4.70 28.63
C MET A 1 -1.07 -3.31 28.00
N GLU A 2 -0.25 -3.16 26.95
CA GLU A 2 0.11 -1.84 26.36
C GLU A 2 0.00 -1.81 24.83
N ALA A 3 -0.44 -2.92 24.22
CA ALA A 3 -0.57 -3.03 22.77
C ALA A 3 -1.78 -2.24 22.26
N GLU A 4 -2.94 -2.35 22.92
CA GLU A 4 -4.20 -1.76 22.44
C GLU A 4 -4.16 -0.23 22.31
N ALA A 5 -3.56 0.50 23.26
CA ALA A 5 -3.58 1.96 23.25
C ALA A 5 -2.81 2.61 22.09
N LYS A 6 -1.87 1.91 21.46
CA LYS A 6 -1.11 2.42 20.29
C LYS A 6 -1.84 2.17 18.97
N ASP A 7 -2.77 1.22 18.96
CA ASP A 7 -3.49 0.79 17.76
C ASP A 7 -4.64 1.73 17.38
N ASP A 8 -5.18 2.48 18.36
CA ASP A 8 -6.22 3.50 18.19
C ASP A 8 -5.71 4.87 17.72
N GLU A 9 -4.39 5.06 17.64
CA GLU A 9 -3.80 6.32 17.17
C GLU A 9 -4.24 6.62 15.73
N MET A 10 -4.98 7.72 15.56
CA MET A 10 -5.42 8.20 14.25
C MET A 10 -4.25 8.84 13.51
N VAL A 11 -3.85 8.23 12.39
CA VAL A 11 -2.76 8.68 11.53
C VAL A 11 -3.32 9.09 10.16
N CYS A 12 -3.12 10.35 9.80
CA CYS A 12 -3.48 10.87 8.48
C CYS A 12 -2.29 10.84 7.53
N ARG A 13 -2.43 10.18 6.36
CA ARG A 13 -1.40 10.13 5.32
C ARG A 13 -1.97 10.63 3.99
N LYS A 14 -1.09 11.19 3.15
CA LYS A 14 -1.44 11.57 1.79
C LYS A 14 -1.12 10.39 0.86
N ILE A 15 -2.16 9.75 0.32
CA ILE A 15 -2.01 8.64 -0.62
C ILE A 15 -2.18 9.17 -2.04
N ALA A 16 -1.19 8.95 -2.89
CA ALA A 16 -1.35 9.13 -4.32
C ALA A 16 -2.05 7.90 -4.89
N LEU A 17 -3.24 8.09 -5.47
CA LEU A 17 -3.88 7.05 -6.28
C LEU A 17 -3.08 6.91 -7.59
N THR A 18 -2.81 5.67 -8.00
CA THR A 18 -1.99 5.37 -9.17
C THR A 18 -2.50 6.14 -10.39
N GLY A 19 -1.62 6.89 -11.05
CA GLY A 19 -1.94 7.70 -12.22
C GLY A 19 -2.43 9.13 -11.94
N THR A 20 -2.57 9.55 -10.67
CA THR A 20 -3.03 10.90 -10.33
C THR A 20 -1.96 11.67 -9.55
N ARG A 21 -1.63 12.91 -9.97
CA ARG A 21 -0.70 13.80 -9.25
C ARG A 21 -1.30 14.40 -7.97
N VAL A 22 -2.61 14.29 -7.81
CA VAL A 22 -3.35 14.79 -6.65
C VAL A 22 -3.52 13.65 -5.65
N GLY A 23 -2.72 13.66 -4.58
CA GLY A 23 -2.88 12.71 -3.49
C GLY A 23 -4.05 13.10 -2.57
N GLN A 24 -4.87 12.11 -2.21
CA GLN A 24 -5.96 12.29 -1.25
C GLN A 24 -5.43 12.09 0.18
N ARG A 25 -5.92 12.91 1.11
CA ARG A 25 -5.57 12.79 2.54
C ARG A 25 -6.53 11.79 3.19
N VAL A 26 -5.99 10.68 3.69
CA VAL A 26 -6.77 9.59 4.29
C VAL A 26 -6.31 9.43 5.74
N CYS A 27 -7.26 9.47 6.68
CA CYS A 27 -7.02 9.25 8.09
C CYS A 27 -7.57 7.89 8.50
N ARG A 28 -6.72 7.07 9.13
CA ARG A 28 -7.02 5.71 9.58
C ARG A 28 -6.29 5.48 10.90
N THR A 29 -6.75 4.52 11.70
CA THR A 29 -6.00 4.13 12.90
C THR A 29 -4.70 3.41 12.52
N ARG A 30 -3.76 3.34 13.46
CA ARG A 30 -2.48 2.68 13.25
C ARG A 30 -2.64 1.19 12.94
N ALA A 31 -3.57 0.51 13.61
CA ALA A 31 -3.97 -0.86 13.31
C ALA A 31 -4.42 -1.03 11.85
N GLN A 32 -5.24 -0.10 11.36
CA GLN A 32 -5.73 -0.14 9.99
C GLN A 32 -4.62 0.09 8.96
N TRP A 33 -3.67 0.98 9.26
CA TRP A 33 -2.50 1.17 8.39
C TRP A 33 -1.62 -0.07 8.32
N ASP A 34 -1.43 -0.77 9.45
CA ASP A 34 -0.68 -2.02 9.48
C ASP A 34 -1.37 -3.11 8.65
N ALA A 35 -2.69 -3.26 8.80
CA ALA A 35 -3.48 -4.19 8.00
C ALA A 35 -3.36 -3.90 6.49
N VAL A 36 -3.41 -2.63 6.08
CA VAL A 36 -3.21 -2.22 4.68
C VAL A 36 -1.79 -2.55 4.20
N ALA A 37 -0.77 -2.29 5.02
CA ALA A 37 0.62 -2.60 4.68
C ALA A 37 0.85 -4.11 4.54
N LYS A 38 0.23 -4.91 5.40
CA LYS A 38 0.27 -6.37 5.32
C LYS A 38 -0.39 -6.86 4.03
N ALA A 39 -1.61 -6.43 3.76
CA ALA A 39 -2.34 -6.79 2.53
C ALA A 39 -1.58 -6.40 1.25
N ALA A 40 -0.95 -5.22 1.24
CA ALA A 40 -0.15 -4.76 0.11
C ALA A 40 1.11 -5.63 -0.10
N ARG A 41 1.77 -6.07 0.97
CA ARG A 41 2.92 -6.99 0.90
C ARG A 41 2.51 -8.36 0.39
N GLU A 42 1.40 -8.90 0.88
CA GLU A 42 0.87 -10.19 0.41
C GLU A 42 0.51 -10.13 -1.07
N SER A 43 -0.21 -9.08 -1.48
CA SER A 43 -0.56 -8.82 -2.88
C SER A 43 0.68 -8.69 -3.77
N ALA A 44 1.70 -7.96 -3.30
CA ALA A 44 2.97 -7.83 -4.01
C ALA A 44 3.74 -9.16 -4.10
N ASN A 45 3.63 -10.02 -3.09
CA ASN A 45 4.28 -11.32 -3.10
C ASN A 45 3.57 -12.28 -4.07
N THR A 46 2.24 -12.30 -4.09
CA THR A 46 1.46 -13.04 -5.09
C THR A 46 1.77 -12.58 -6.51
N LEU A 47 1.95 -11.28 -6.74
CA LEU A 47 2.31 -10.74 -8.06
C LEU A 47 3.74 -11.12 -8.50
N LYS A 48 4.65 -11.35 -7.54
CA LYS A 48 6.00 -11.85 -7.81
C LYS A 48 6.01 -13.33 -8.15
N ASP A 49 5.19 -14.12 -7.44
CA ASP A 49 5.08 -15.57 -7.62
C ASP A 49 4.35 -15.93 -8.93
N ALA A 50 3.38 -15.12 -9.33
CA ALA A 50 2.61 -15.29 -10.57
C ALA A 50 3.39 -15.00 -11.87
N GLY A 51 4.72 -14.81 -11.81
CA GLY A 51 5.55 -14.52 -12.97
C GLY A 51 5.50 -13.04 -13.31
N GLY A 52 6.62 -12.36 -13.06
CA GLY A 52 6.79 -10.94 -13.24
C GLY A 52 6.11 -10.40 -14.51
N ILE A 53 5.34 -9.32 -14.32
CA ILE A 53 4.88 -8.50 -15.41
C ILE A 53 6.13 -8.08 -16.20
N ASN A 54 6.35 -8.72 -17.34
CA ASN A 54 7.39 -8.32 -18.27
C ASN A 54 6.89 -7.07 -18.98
N THR A 55 6.79 -5.95 -18.24
CA THR A 55 6.71 -4.62 -18.84
C THR A 55 8.14 -4.18 -19.14
N THR A 56 8.84 -4.94 -19.98
CA THR A 56 9.87 -4.32 -20.80
C THR A 56 9.11 -3.61 -21.91
N PRO A 57 9.04 -2.27 -21.95
CA PRO A 57 8.54 -1.60 -23.14
C PRO A 57 9.51 -1.96 -24.27
N SER A 58 9.10 -2.88 -25.14
CA SER A 58 9.87 -3.25 -26.32
C SER A 58 10.01 -1.99 -27.19
N PRO A 59 11.22 -1.45 -27.42
CA PRO A 59 11.39 -0.42 -28.43
C PRO A 59 11.30 -1.15 -29.77
N GLY A 60 10.21 -0.93 -30.50
CA GLY A 60 10.10 -1.38 -31.88
C GLY A 60 11.23 -0.78 -32.72
N ASN A 61 12.00 -1.64 -33.38
CA ASN A 61 12.65 -1.36 -34.65
C ASN A 61 12.65 -2.63 -35.49
#